data_AF-A0AA96DUP0-F1
#
_entry.id   AF-A0AA96DUP0-F1
#
_cell.length_a   1.000
_cell.length_b   1.000
_cell.length_c   1.000
_cell.angle_alpha   90.00
_cell.angle_beta   90.00
_cell.angle_gamma   90.00
#
_symmetry.space_group_name_H-M   'P 1'
#
loop_
_entity.id
_entity.type
_entity.pdbx_description
1 polymer ?
#
loop_
_entity_poly.entity_id
_entity_poly.type
_entity_poly.pdbx_seq_one_letter_code
_entity_poly.pdbx_strand_id
1 'polypeptide(L)'
;MENKSFLSEYKAYVIVGFLFMLLTYWYFWLATIADINYVYQFLMQMLKGNFTGQIVPFDSLTQYQQMEVGLFGPRYDAIAPEVIRAFEERQHLLPWVFLFEFCLFTIMFIVAKGRKQAKITRENEKVQVYSLFQRVVLLLNIVIMIYLFITGFSITFGNWTGGGYIPRLMRATHEVVGVAWIPVWFIVTVIAFKDHKYFVRPSSKIWHKFFLRGKYEHMNRINYYMYVAFGFLLVLSGFIIWYMFPDAATHAQTIQIKRFILFIHFMGSAIISFFTFETVYSYFVSVKGYIPGVITGKLPIEYLEQLRPDVLEEDKDLLKR
;
A
#
# COMPACT_ATOMS: atom_id res chain seq x y z
N MET A 1 29.16 -23.60 -5.44
CA MET A 1 28.24 -22.46 -5.63
C MET A 1 27.80 -22.49 -7.08
N GLU A 2 26.53 -22.77 -7.35
CA GLU A 2 26.00 -22.65 -8.72
C GLU A 2 26.03 -21.18 -9.13
N ASN A 3 26.66 -20.90 -10.28
CA ASN A 3 26.76 -19.57 -10.86
C ASN A 3 25.41 -19.20 -11.47
N LYS A 4 24.43 -18.83 -10.62
CA LYS A 4 23.12 -18.36 -11.06
C LYS A 4 23.32 -17.05 -11.80
N SER A 5 22.92 -16.99 -13.08
CA SER A 5 23.00 -15.73 -13.83
C SER A 5 22.18 -14.64 -13.15
N PHE A 6 22.63 -13.39 -13.24
CA PHE A 6 21.95 -12.21 -12.69
C PHE A 6 20.44 -12.20 -13.03
N LEU A 7 20.10 -12.55 -14.27
CA LEU A 7 18.69 -12.62 -14.71
C LEU A 7 17.88 -13.68 -13.98
N SER A 8 18.47 -14.80 -13.55
CA SER A 8 17.75 -15.83 -12.81
C SER A 8 17.51 -15.46 -11.35
N GLU A 9 18.45 -14.76 -10.71
CA GLU A 9 18.34 -14.27 -9.33
C GLU A 9 17.39 -13.06 -9.23
N TYR A 10 17.45 -12.14 -10.19
CA TYR A 10 16.69 -10.89 -10.16
C TYR A 10 15.40 -10.91 -10.98
N LYS A 11 15.05 -12.03 -11.63
CA LYS A 11 13.89 -12.15 -12.53
C LYS A 11 12.61 -11.53 -11.98
N ALA A 12 12.26 -11.88 -10.74
CA ALA A 12 11.03 -11.39 -10.11
C ALA A 12 11.04 -9.87 -9.91
N TYR A 13 12.19 -9.31 -9.50
CA TYR A 13 12.32 -7.87 -9.29
C TYR A 13 12.24 -7.09 -10.61
N VAL A 14 12.89 -7.59 -11.67
CA VAL A 14 12.85 -6.98 -13.01
C VAL A 14 11.42 -7.01 -13.57
N ILE A 15 10.73 -8.14 -13.48
CA ILE A 15 9.35 -8.27 -13.96
C ILE A 15 8.42 -7.34 -13.19
N VAL A 16 8.50 -7.32 -11.85
CA VAL A 16 7.64 -6.44 -11.04
C VAL A 16 7.95 -4.97 -11.34
N GLY A 17 9.22 -4.58 -11.45
CA GLY A 17 9.60 -3.21 -11.82
C GLY A 17 9.06 -2.80 -13.19
N PHE A 18 9.13 -3.69 -14.18
CA PHE A 18 8.57 -3.43 -15.51
C PHE A 18 7.04 -3.31 -15.49
N LEU A 19 6.34 -4.22 -14.82
CA LEU A 19 4.88 -4.13 -14.65
C LEU A 19 4.48 -2.85 -13.94
N PHE A 20 5.27 -2.42 -12.95
CA PHE A 20 5.04 -1.17 -12.24
C PHE A 20 5.22 0.06 -13.13
N MET A 21 6.23 0.06 -14.01
CA MET A 21 6.40 1.12 -15.01
C MET A 21 5.23 1.17 -16.00
N LEU A 22 4.76 0.01 -16.49
CA LEU A 22 3.59 -0.06 -17.36
C LEU A 22 2.32 0.41 -16.67
N LEU A 23 2.10 -0.01 -15.43
CA LEU A 23 0.96 0.40 -14.61
C LEU A 23 1.02 1.91 -14.34
N THR A 24 2.19 2.43 -14.00
CA THR A 24 2.41 3.87 -13.82
C THR A 24 2.07 4.59 -15.12
N TYR A 25 2.62 4.16 -16.26
CA TYR A 25 2.30 4.72 -17.58
C TYR A 25 0.80 4.64 -17.89
N TRP A 26 0.12 3.56 -17.54
CA TRP A 26 -1.34 3.40 -17.71
C TRP A 26 -2.15 4.41 -16.90
N TYR A 27 -1.81 4.61 -15.62
CA TYR A 27 -2.42 5.65 -14.78
C TYR A 27 -2.08 7.07 -15.26
N PHE A 28 -0.85 7.30 -15.71
CA PHE A 28 -0.45 8.58 -16.32
C PHE A 28 -1.16 8.82 -17.65
N TRP A 29 -1.41 7.77 -18.45
CA TRP A 29 -2.20 7.84 -19.67
C TRP A 29 -3.66 8.20 -19.37
N LEU A 30 -4.24 7.66 -18.31
CA LEU A 30 -5.55 8.12 -17.82
C LEU A 30 -5.51 9.59 -17.40
N ALA A 31 -4.43 10.04 -16.79
CA ALA A 31 -4.21 11.43 -16.42
C ALA A 31 -3.75 12.35 -17.58
N THR A 32 -3.69 11.89 -18.84
CA THR A 32 -3.22 12.71 -20.00
C THR A 32 -4.05 13.95 -20.33
N ILE A 33 -5.22 14.12 -19.72
CA ILE A 33 -5.97 15.38 -19.79
C ILE A 33 -5.31 16.47 -18.92
N ALA A 34 -4.49 16.08 -17.95
CA ALA A 34 -3.68 17.01 -17.18
C ALA A 34 -2.56 17.59 -18.05
N ASP A 35 -2.27 18.88 -17.88
CA ASP A 35 -1.06 19.49 -18.43
C ASP A 35 0.19 18.90 -17.74
N ILE A 36 0.79 17.90 -18.37
CA ILE A 36 1.98 17.19 -17.87
C ILE A 36 3.17 18.14 -17.72
N ASN A 37 3.27 19.16 -18.58
CA ASN A 37 4.36 20.13 -18.52
C ASN A 37 4.23 20.99 -17.25
N TYR A 38 3.00 21.45 -16.96
CA TYR A 38 2.69 22.14 -15.71
C TYR A 38 3.03 21.27 -14.48
N VAL A 39 2.58 20.01 -14.47
CA VAL A 39 2.85 19.06 -13.38
C VAL A 39 4.36 18.89 -13.16
N TYR A 40 5.13 18.68 -14.22
CA TYR A 40 6.58 18.52 -14.14
C TYR A 40 7.27 19.78 -13.59
N GLN A 41 6.90 20.96 -14.10
CA GLN A 41 7.50 22.22 -13.68
C GLN A 41 7.24 22.52 -12.20
N PHE A 42 6.03 22.26 -11.71
CA PHE A 42 5.72 22.44 -10.29
C PHE A 42 6.45 21.42 -9.41
N LEU A 43 6.55 20.14 -9.81
CA LEU A 43 7.37 19.16 -9.08
C LEU A 43 8.82 19.64 -8.94
N MET A 44 9.38 20.19 -10.01
CA MET A 44 10.73 20.77 -10.00
C MET A 44 10.85 22.00 -9.10
N GLN A 45 9.83 22.86 -9.01
CA GLN A 45 9.84 23.99 -8.08
C GLN A 45 9.78 23.53 -6.62
N MET A 46 8.97 22.53 -6.30
CA MET A 46 8.90 21.99 -4.94
C MET A 46 10.20 21.30 -4.51
N LEU A 47 10.87 20.58 -5.42
CA LEU A 47 12.20 20.01 -5.17
C LEU A 47 13.24 21.09 -4.85
N LYS A 48 13.05 22.31 -5.35
CA LYS A 48 13.88 23.49 -5.04
C LYS A 48 13.41 24.24 -3.77
N GLY A 49 12.41 23.72 -3.05
CA GLY A 49 11.86 24.33 -1.84
C GLY A 49 10.84 25.44 -2.09
N ASN A 50 10.39 25.65 -3.34
CA ASN A 50 9.33 26.60 -3.64
C ASN A 50 7.95 25.91 -3.63
N PHE A 51 7.20 26.11 -2.55
CA PHE A 51 5.86 25.53 -2.34
C PHE A 51 4.71 26.48 -2.69
N THR A 52 4.99 27.63 -3.30
CA THR A 52 3.96 28.62 -3.66
C THR A 52 3.03 28.13 -4.77
N GLY A 53 3.52 27.20 -5.60
CA GLY A 53 2.82 26.71 -6.79
C GLY A 53 2.80 27.69 -7.96
N GLN A 54 3.56 28.79 -7.87
CA GLN A 54 3.59 29.85 -8.86
C GLN A 54 4.58 29.52 -9.98
N ILE A 55 4.07 28.99 -11.09
CA ILE A 55 4.89 28.64 -12.26
C ILE A 55 5.22 29.88 -13.12
N VAL A 56 4.24 30.76 -13.27
CA VAL A 56 4.36 32.01 -14.04
C VAL A 56 4.98 33.10 -13.15
N PRO A 57 5.89 33.96 -13.62
CA PRO A 57 6.45 35.02 -12.77
C PRO A 57 5.37 35.93 -12.17
N PHE A 58 5.40 36.17 -10.85
CA PHE A 58 4.39 36.97 -10.14
C PHE A 58 4.22 38.37 -10.73
N ASP A 59 5.33 39.00 -11.13
CA ASP A 59 5.35 40.34 -11.72
C ASP A 59 4.72 40.42 -13.11
N SER A 60 4.48 39.28 -13.77
CA SER A 60 3.79 39.22 -15.06
C SER A 60 2.27 39.13 -14.94
N LEU A 61 1.75 38.98 -13.71
CA LEU A 61 0.32 38.94 -13.42
C LEU A 61 -0.27 40.37 -13.32
N THR A 62 -1.56 40.50 -13.59
CA THR A 62 -2.31 41.73 -13.28
C THR A 62 -2.39 41.96 -11.76
N GLN A 63 -2.60 43.21 -11.31
CA GLN A 63 -2.71 43.52 -9.87
C GLN A 63 -3.80 42.70 -9.15
N TYR A 64 -4.94 42.46 -9.81
CA TYR A 64 -6.00 41.61 -9.28
C TYR A 64 -5.52 40.16 -9.07
N GLN A 65 -4.84 39.59 -10.07
CA GLN A 65 -4.28 38.24 -9.99
C GLN A 65 -3.15 38.15 -8.96
N GLN A 66 -2.31 39.18 -8.83
CA GLN A 66 -1.27 39.25 -7.79
C GLN A 66 -1.88 39.21 -6.37
N MET A 67 -2.95 39.98 -6.13
CA MET A 67 -3.69 39.94 -4.87
C MET A 67 -4.29 38.55 -4.62
N GLU A 68 -4.89 37.95 -5.64
CA GLU A 68 -5.49 36.62 -5.58
C GLU A 68 -4.46 35.52 -5.30
N VAL A 69 -3.29 35.57 -5.97
CA VAL A 69 -2.16 34.66 -5.74
C VAL A 69 -1.55 34.85 -4.35
N GLY A 70 -1.43 36.09 -3.88
CA GLY A 70 -0.92 36.40 -2.55
C GLY A 70 -1.80 35.87 -1.42
N LEU A 71 -3.12 35.92 -1.60
CA LEU A 71 -4.10 35.52 -0.58
C LEU A 71 -4.47 34.04 -0.66
N PHE A 72 -4.76 33.53 -1.86
CA PHE A 72 -5.34 32.19 -2.07
C PHE A 72 -4.39 31.23 -2.80
N GLY A 73 -3.25 31.74 -3.28
CA GLY A 73 -2.34 31.00 -4.15
C GLY A 73 -2.73 31.09 -5.62
N PRO A 74 -1.85 30.64 -6.53
CA PRO A 74 -2.10 30.69 -7.97
C PRO A 74 -3.43 30.04 -8.34
N ARG A 75 -4.29 30.81 -9.04
CA ARG A 75 -5.53 30.32 -9.64
C ARG A 75 -5.34 30.19 -11.15
N TYR A 76 -5.30 28.95 -11.62
CA TYR A 76 -5.87 28.53 -12.91
C TYR A 76 -5.96 26.98 -12.92
N ASP A 77 -4.97 26.28 -12.34
CA ASP A 77 -4.74 24.83 -12.52
C ASP A 77 -3.56 24.33 -11.64
N ALA A 78 -3.61 24.53 -10.32
CA ALA A 78 -2.60 23.96 -9.39
C ALA A 78 -2.46 22.42 -9.54
N ILE A 79 -1.29 21.80 -9.24
CA ILE A 79 -1.06 20.35 -9.52
C ILE A 79 -2.24 19.48 -9.08
N ALA A 80 -2.72 19.64 -7.85
CA ALA A 80 -3.81 18.79 -7.42
C ALA A 80 -5.11 19.16 -8.10
N PRO A 81 -5.60 20.40 -8.22
CA PRO A 81 -6.74 20.71 -9.09
C PRO A 81 -6.60 20.23 -10.53
N GLU A 82 -5.42 20.26 -11.13
CA GLU A 82 -5.22 19.83 -12.52
C GLU A 82 -5.22 18.30 -12.67
N VAL A 83 -4.53 17.62 -11.77
CA VAL A 83 -4.54 16.16 -11.70
C VAL A 83 -5.90 15.66 -11.21
N ILE A 84 -6.46 16.23 -10.14
CA ILE A 84 -7.81 15.96 -9.63
C ILE A 84 -8.85 16.27 -10.69
N ARG A 85 -8.79 17.38 -11.42
CA ARG A 85 -9.70 17.67 -12.56
C ARG A 85 -9.59 16.57 -13.60
N ALA A 86 -8.37 16.20 -14.02
CA ALA A 86 -8.18 15.12 -14.98
C ALA A 86 -8.74 13.78 -14.46
N PHE A 87 -8.57 13.48 -13.17
CA PHE A 87 -9.13 12.31 -12.50
C PHE A 87 -10.65 12.41 -12.28
N GLU A 88 -11.21 13.59 -12.06
CA GLU A 88 -12.65 13.89 -11.88
C GLU A 88 -13.38 13.77 -13.21
N GLU A 89 -12.86 14.40 -14.26
CA GLU A 89 -13.37 14.31 -15.63
C GLU A 89 -13.37 12.86 -16.12
N ARG A 90 -12.38 12.06 -15.68
CA ARG A 90 -12.29 10.62 -15.97
C ARG A 90 -12.71 9.72 -14.82
N GLN A 91 -13.35 10.26 -13.79
CA GLN A 91 -13.70 9.49 -12.58
C GLN A 91 -14.72 8.39 -12.91
N HIS A 92 -15.49 8.58 -13.97
CA HIS A 92 -16.40 7.57 -14.50
C HIS A 92 -15.68 6.37 -15.13
N LEU A 93 -14.45 6.53 -15.59
CA LEU A 93 -13.60 5.45 -16.15
C LEU A 93 -12.83 4.70 -15.08
N LEU A 94 -12.49 5.36 -13.96
CA LEU A 94 -11.64 4.77 -12.93
C LEU A 94 -12.18 3.43 -12.39
N PRO A 95 -13.48 3.24 -12.09
CA PRO A 95 -13.98 1.92 -11.67
C PRO A 95 -13.75 0.83 -12.72
N TRP A 96 -13.89 1.15 -14.00
CA TRP A 96 -13.65 0.21 -15.10
C TRP A 96 -12.17 -0.14 -15.25
N VAL A 97 -11.29 0.85 -15.05
CA VAL A 97 -9.84 0.65 -15.01
C VAL A 97 -9.48 -0.30 -13.87
N PHE A 98 -9.95 0.00 -12.65
CA PHE A 98 -9.71 -0.86 -11.50
C PHE A 98 -10.30 -2.27 -11.72
N LEU A 99 -11.52 -2.39 -12.27
CA LEU A 99 -12.12 -3.70 -12.58
C LEU A 99 -11.29 -4.49 -13.60
N PHE A 100 -10.83 -3.84 -14.68
CA PHE A 100 -9.97 -4.48 -15.66
C PHE A 100 -8.66 -4.96 -15.03
N GLU A 101 -8.04 -4.13 -14.20
CA GLU A 101 -6.86 -4.50 -13.44
C GLU A 101 -7.14 -5.67 -12.50
N PHE A 102 -8.25 -5.64 -11.74
CA PHE A 102 -8.67 -6.74 -10.88
C PHE A 102 -8.80 -8.06 -11.64
N CYS A 103 -9.44 -8.03 -12.80
CA CYS A 103 -9.59 -9.19 -13.67
C CYS A 103 -8.23 -9.68 -14.18
N LEU A 104 -7.39 -8.78 -14.68
CA LEU A 104 -6.06 -9.09 -15.19
C LEU A 104 -5.16 -9.69 -14.10
N PHE A 105 -5.13 -9.09 -12.92
CA PHE A 105 -4.39 -9.61 -11.77
C PHE A 105 -4.92 -10.96 -11.31
N THR A 106 -6.24 -11.13 -11.25
CA THR A 106 -6.85 -12.42 -10.88
C THR A 106 -6.44 -13.52 -11.87
N ILE A 107 -6.50 -13.24 -13.17
CA ILE A 107 -6.06 -14.17 -14.23
C ILE A 107 -4.57 -14.47 -14.07
N MET A 108 -3.73 -13.44 -13.92
CA MET A 108 -2.30 -13.60 -13.70
C MET A 108 -2.02 -14.46 -12.47
N PHE A 109 -2.74 -14.29 -11.37
CA PHE A 109 -2.54 -15.10 -10.17
C PHE A 109 -2.96 -16.55 -10.35
N ILE A 110 -4.10 -16.79 -11.02
CA ILE A 110 -4.55 -18.14 -11.36
C ILE A 110 -3.49 -18.85 -12.22
N VAL A 111 -2.96 -18.16 -13.23
CA VAL A 111 -1.97 -18.72 -14.18
C VAL A 111 -0.59 -18.89 -13.54
N ALA A 112 -0.10 -17.89 -12.79
CA ALA A 112 1.28 -17.85 -12.32
C ALA A 112 1.51 -18.61 -11.00
N LYS A 113 0.56 -18.59 -10.07
CA LYS A 113 0.71 -19.22 -8.75
C LYS A 113 -0.05 -20.53 -8.61
N GLY A 114 -1.17 -20.68 -9.33
CA GLY A 114 -2.10 -21.78 -9.12
C GLY A 114 -2.62 -21.85 -7.68
N ARG A 115 -3.49 -22.83 -7.42
CA ARG A 115 -3.95 -23.12 -6.05
C ARG A 115 -3.02 -24.16 -5.42
N LYS A 116 -2.28 -23.76 -4.39
CA LYS A 116 -1.45 -24.63 -3.56
C LYS A 116 -2.28 -25.13 -2.37
N GLN A 117 -2.65 -26.39 -2.38
CA GLN A 117 -3.32 -27.04 -1.26
C GLN A 117 -2.40 -28.15 -0.72
N ALA A 118 -1.99 -28.03 0.55
CA ALA A 118 -1.29 -29.12 1.21
C ALA A 118 -2.24 -30.31 1.36
N LYS A 119 -1.72 -31.52 1.12
CA LYS A 119 -2.42 -32.76 1.45
C LYS A 119 -2.21 -33.02 2.94
N ILE A 120 -3.30 -33.00 3.71
CA ILE A 120 -3.27 -33.23 5.15
C ILE A 120 -3.92 -34.58 5.42
N THR A 121 -3.16 -35.52 5.96
CA THR A 121 -3.63 -36.83 6.44
C THR A 121 -3.57 -36.90 7.96
N ARG A 122 -2.69 -36.13 8.61
CA ARG A 122 -2.53 -36.04 10.07
C ARG A 122 -3.03 -34.72 10.63
N GLU A 123 -4.35 -34.53 10.63
CA GLU A 123 -4.93 -33.24 11.03
C GLU A 123 -4.69 -32.87 12.50
N ASN A 124 -4.58 -33.85 13.40
CA ASN A 124 -4.40 -33.61 14.83
C ASN A 124 -2.97 -33.15 15.21
N GLU A 125 -1.98 -33.36 14.33
CA GLU A 125 -0.59 -32.98 14.54
C GLU A 125 -0.37 -31.52 14.14
N LYS A 126 -0.78 -30.59 15.02
CA LYS A 126 -0.65 -29.14 14.81
C LYS A 126 0.38 -28.54 15.76
N VAL A 127 1.24 -27.68 15.23
CA VAL A 127 2.26 -26.95 16.00
C VAL A 127 1.94 -25.45 16.06
N GLN A 128 2.31 -24.81 17.18
CA GLN A 128 2.10 -23.37 17.36
C GLN A 128 3.14 -22.58 16.56
N VAL A 129 2.69 -21.89 15.51
CA VAL A 129 3.55 -21.08 14.64
C VAL A 129 3.47 -19.60 15.02
N TYR A 130 2.27 -19.10 15.30
CA TYR A 130 2.04 -17.69 15.63
C TYR A 130 1.71 -17.52 17.12
N SER A 131 2.37 -16.59 17.79
CA SER A 131 2.02 -16.20 19.16
C SER A 131 0.69 -15.45 19.21
N LEU A 132 0.07 -15.35 20.39
CA LEU A 132 -1.15 -14.55 20.56
C LEU A 132 -0.94 -13.10 20.11
N PHE A 133 0.19 -12.50 20.49
CA PHE A 133 0.56 -11.13 20.09
C PHE A 133 0.59 -10.97 18.56
N GLN A 134 1.29 -11.87 17.86
CA GLN A 134 1.39 -11.83 16.39
C GLN A 134 0.02 -11.95 15.74
N ARG A 135 -0.82 -12.86 16.24
CA ARG A 135 -2.18 -13.08 15.72
C ARG A 135 -3.04 -11.83 15.86
N VAL A 136 -3.05 -11.23 17.05
CA VAL A 136 -3.82 -10.01 17.32
C VAL A 136 -3.39 -8.89 16.38
N VAL A 137 -2.10 -8.64 16.25
CA VAL A 137 -1.56 -7.57 15.38
C VAL A 137 -1.90 -7.84 13.91
N LEU A 138 -1.69 -9.05 13.41
CA LEU A 138 -1.96 -9.41 12.01
C LEU A 138 -3.45 -9.32 11.68
N LEU A 139 -4.31 -9.86 12.54
CA LEU A 139 -5.76 -9.82 12.33
C LEU A 139 -6.29 -8.40 12.42
N LEU A 140 -5.81 -7.61 13.39
CA LEU A 140 -6.18 -6.20 13.51
C LEU A 140 -5.76 -5.42 12.25
N ASN A 141 -4.55 -5.65 11.73
CA ASN A 141 -4.10 -5.05 10.49
C ASN A 141 -5.01 -5.45 9.31
N ILE A 142 -5.39 -6.73 9.18
CA ILE A 142 -6.30 -7.18 8.12
C ILE A 142 -7.65 -6.46 8.20
N VAL A 143 -8.26 -6.39 9.39
CA VAL A 143 -9.55 -5.73 9.59
C VAL A 143 -9.49 -4.24 9.26
N ILE A 144 -8.46 -3.55 9.77
CA ILE A 144 -8.25 -2.12 9.50
C ILE A 144 -8.03 -1.87 8.01
N MET A 145 -7.19 -2.68 7.35
CA MET A 145 -6.92 -2.52 5.91
C MET A 145 -8.16 -2.73 5.06
N ILE A 146 -9.00 -3.72 5.37
CA ILE A 146 -10.29 -3.92 4.69
C ILE A 146 -11.17 -2.66 4.83
N TYR A 147 -11.25 -2.12 6.04
CA TYR A 147 -12.05 -0.92 6.31
C TYR A 147 -11.52 0.33 5.57
N LEU A 148 -10.22 0.59 5.68
CA LEU A 148 -9.56 1.71 5.00
C LEU A 148 -9.67 1.61 3.49
N PHE A 149 -9.61 0.39 2.96
CA PHE A 149 -9.78 0.15 1.54
C PHE A 149 -11.19 0.50 1.07
N ILE A 150 -12.24 -0.01 1.75
CA ILE A 150 -13.64 0.27 1.40
C ILE A 150 -13.94 1.77 1.51
N THR A 151 -13.56 2.38 2.62
CA THR A 151 -13.83 3.81 2.86
C THR A 151 -12.99 4.70 1.94
N GLY A 152 -11.73 4.35 1.66
CA GLY A 152 -10.87 5.04 0.69
C GLY A 152 -11.41 4.96 -0.73
N PHE A 153 -11.96 3.81 -1.13
CA PHE A 153 -12.70 3.66 -2.39
C PHE A 153 -13.92 4.58 -2.41
N SER A 154 -14.75 4.60 -1.37
CA SER A 154 -15.91 5.49 -1.35
C SER A 154 -15.53 6.98 -1.45
N ILE A 155 -14.42 7.40 -0.83
CA ILE A 155 -13.91 8.77 -0.94
C ILE A 155 -13.44 9.07 -2.36
N THR A 156 -12.75 8.13 -2.99
CA THR A 156 -12.18 8.27 -4.34
C THR A 156 -13.26 8.24 -5.42
N PHE A 157 -14.26 7.37 -5.28
CA PHE A 157 -15.34 7.13 -6.25
C PHE A 157 -16.66 7.77 -5.79
N GLY A 158 -16.57 8.92 -5.13
CA GLY A 158 -17.73 9.61 -4.56
C GLY A 158 -18.85 9.93 -5.57
N ASN A 159 -18.51 10.08 -6.85
CA ASN A 159 -19.48 10.25 -7.93
C ASN A 159 -20.34 8.98 -8.18
N TRP A 160 -19.79 7.79 -7.93
CA TRP A 160 -20.50 6.51 -8.04
C TRP A 160 -21.19 6.13 -6.72
N THR A 161 -20.52 6.33 -5.58
CA THR A 161 -21.11 6.00 -4.27
C THR A 161 -22.13 7.04 -3.80
N GLY A 162 -22.17 8.21 -4.44
CA GLY A 162 -23.05 9.32 -4.11
C GLY A 162 -22.60 10.09 -2.86
N GLY A 163 -23.43 11.07 -2.49
CA GLY A 163 -23.29 11.85 -1.25
C GLY A 163 -24.22 11.37 -0.14
N GLY A 164 -24.24 12.12 0.97
CA GLY A 164 -25.14 11.89 2.09
C GLY A 164 -24.45 11.45 3.37
N TYR A 165 -25.24 10.97 4.33
CA TYR A 165 -24.75 10.67 5.67
C TYR A 165 -23.73 9.53 5.70
N ILE A 166 -23.94 8.47 4.91
CA ILE A 166 -23.03 7.30 4.87
C ILE A 166 -21.65 7.69 4.30
N PRO A 167 -21.53 8.31 3.11
CA PRO A 167 -20.23 8.78 2.60
C PRO A 167 -19.53 9.77 3.54
N ARG A 168 -20.29 10.65 4.19
CA ARG A 168 -19.75 11.57 5.21
C ARG A 168 -19.15 10.82 6.40
N LEU A 169 -19.86 9.81 6.91
CA LEU A 169 -19.35 8.96 7.98
C LEU A 169 -18.11 8.20 7.53
N MET A 170 -18.15 7.57 6.35
CA MET A 170 -17.00 6.83 5.80
C MET A 170 -15.76 7.70 5.70
N ARG A 171 -15.88 8.99 5.34
CA ARG A 171 -14.75 9.94 5.36
C ARG A 171 -14.25 10.19 6.79
N ALA A 172 -15.14 10.58 7.70
CA ALA A 172 -14.76 10.91 9.07
C ALA A 172 -14.10 9.72 9.80
N THR A 173 -14.63 8.51 9.59
CA THR A 173 -14.08 7.30 10.20
C THR A 173 -12.83 6.79 9.48
N HIS A 174 -12.69 7.01 8.16
CA HIS A 174 -11.45 6.69 7.44
C HIS A 174 -10.25 7.40 8.06
N GLU A 175 -10.41 8.70 8.35
CA GLU A 175 -9.35 9.51 8.97
C GLU A 175 -8.97 8.97 10.36
N VAL A 176 -9.95 8.71 11.22
CA VAL A 176 -9.73 8.18 12.57
C VAL A 176 -9.11 6.78 12.55
N VAL A 177 -9.64 5.89 11.71
CA VAL A 177 -9.09 4.53 11.56
C VAL A 177 -7.70 4.57 10.92
N GLY A 178 -7.43 5.53 10.04
CA GLY A 178 -6.11 5.77 9.45
C GLY A 178 -5.08 6.13 10.51
N VAL A 179 -5.42 7.02 11.45
CA VAL A 179 -4.56 7.34 12.60
C VAL A 179 -4.36 6.11 13.50
N ALA A 180 -5.41 5.34 13.76
CA ALA A 180 -5.31 4.10 14.54
C ALA A 180 -4.46 3.02 13.84
N TRP A 181 -4.38 3.04 12.52
CA TRP A 181 -3.57 2.12 11.74
C TRP A 181 -2.06 2.38 11.89
N ILE A 182 -1.64 3.62 12.11
CA ILE A 182 -0.22 4.02 12.23
C ILE A 182 0.59 3.09 13.17
N PRO A 183 0.20 2.92 14.45
CA PRO A 183 0.92 2.02 15.35
C PRO A 183 0.83 0.55 14.91
N VAL A 184 -0.30 0.13 14.34
CA VAL A 184 -0.49 -1.27 13.87
C VAL A 184 0.43 -1.57 12.69
N TRP A 185 0.46 -0.69 11.69
CA TRP A 185 1.35 -0.76 10.54
C TRP A 185 2.83 -0.81 10.97
N PHE A 186 3.22 0.03 11.93
CA PHE A 186 4.59 0.05 12.44
C PHE A 186 4.95 -1.28 13.13
N ILE A 187 4.07 -1.81 13.99
CA ILE A 187 4.30 -3.10 14.64
C ILE A 187 4.37 -4.23 13.60
N VAL A 188 3.45 -4.28 12.63
CA VAL A 188 3.48 -5.27 11.53
C VAL A 188 4.81 -5.20 10.79
N THR A 189 5.26 -3.98 10.45
CA THR A 189 6.53 -3.72 9.77
C THR A 189 7.70 -4.29 10.55
N VAL A 190 7.73 -4.10 11.87
CA VAL A 190 8.79 -4.62 12.75
C VAL A 190 8.72 -6.14 12.90
N ILE A 191 7.57 -6.72 13.23
CA ILE A 191 7.46 -8.18 13.46
C ILE A 191 7.73 -8.98 12.18
N ALA A 192 7.42 -8.40 11.02
CA ALA A 192 7.64 -8.98 9.70
C ALA A 192 9.05 -8.69 9.16
N PHE A 193 9.84 -7.81 9.79
CA PHE A 193 11.20 -7.47 9.36
C PHE A 193 12.15 -8.66 9.48
N LYS A 194 12.37 -9.38 8.38
CA LYS A 194 13.26 -10.56 8.29
C LYS A 194 14.11 -10.51 7.03
N ASP A 195 15.20 -11.28 7.07
CA ASP A 195 16.10 -11.52 5.95
C ASP A 195 16.81 -10.28 5.38
N HIS A 196 17.19 -9.33 6.24
CA HIS A 196 18.13 -8.29 5.87
C HIS A 196 19.56 -8.79 6.09
N LYS A 197 20.46 -8.60 5.10
CA LYS A 197 21.85 -9.11 5.12
C LYS A 197 22.61 -8.74 6.40
N TYR A 198 22.31 -7.56 6.95
CA TYR A 198 22.96 -7.03 8.15
C TYR A 198 22.16 -7.27 9.44
N PHE A 199 21.01 -7.95 9.35
CA PHE A 199 20.16 -8.25 10.50
C PHE A 199 20.16 -9.76 10.76
N VAL A 200 21.08 -10.20 11.62
CA VAL A 200 21.12 -11.59 12.10
C VAL A 200 20.24 -11.67 13.34
N ARG A 201 19.09 -12.35 13.22
CA ARG A 201 18.20 -12.58 14.36
C ARG A 201 18.85 -13.55 15.35
N PRO A 202 18.85 -13.23 16.66
CA PRO A 202 19.25 -14.20 17.68
C PRO A 202 18.30 -15.40 17.66
N SER A 203 18.82 -16.63 17.72
CA SER A 203 18.04 -17.88 17.68
C SER A 203 17.31 -18.20 19.01
N SER A 204 16.96 -17.18 19.79
CA SER A 204 16.34 -17.40 21.11
C SER A 204 14.84 -17.64 20.96
N LYS A 205 14.28 -18.57 21.74
CA LYS A 205 12.85 -18.91 21.75
C LYS A 205 11.93 -17.72 22.06
N ILE A 206 12.47 -16.65 22.65
CA ILE A 206 11.76 -15.40 22.92
C ILE A 206 11.48 -14.63 21.62
N TRP A 207 12.39 -14.63 20.65
CA TRP A 207 12.20 -13.92 19.38
C TRP A 207 11.02 -14.47 18.59
N HIS A 208 10.78 -15.78 18.63
CA HIS A 208 9.62 -16.40 17.97
C HIS A 208 8.27 -15.99 18.56
N LYS A 209 8.23 -15.34 19.73
CA LYS A 209 7.00 -14.76 20.29
C LYS A 209 6.67 -13.41 19.68
N PHE A 210 7.67 -12.66 19.24
CA PHE A 210 7.50 -11.30 18.72
C PHE A 210 7.59 -11.26 17.19
N PHE A 211 8.58 -11.93 16.60
CA PHE A 211 8.85 -11.88 15.15
C PHE A 211 8.28 -13.07 14.40
N LEU A 212 7.80 -12.82 13.18
CA LEU A 212 7.31 -13.86 12.30
C LEU A 212 8.44 -14.79 11.86
N ARG A 213 8.16 -16.09 11.89
CA ARG A 213 9.11 -17.17 11.57
C ARG A 213 9.25 -17.39 10.06
N GLY A 214 10.33 -18.09 9.74
CA GLY A 214 10.71 -18.52 8.41
C GLY A 214 11.29 -17.39 7.57
N LYS A 215 11.70 -17.71 6.34
CA LYS A 215 12.34 -16.75 5.42
C LYS A 215 11.38 -16.31 4.32
N TYR A 216 11.63 -15.14 3.75
CA TYR A 216 10.94 -14.63 2.58
C TYR A 216 11.57 -15.18 1.31
N GLU A 217 10.77 -15.89 0.53
CA GLU A 217 10.95 -16.01 -0.91
C GLU A 217 10.91 -14.63 -1.58
N HIS A 218 11.50 -14.51 -2.77
CA HIS A 218 11.67 -13.23 -3.47
C HIS A 218 10.37 -12.42 -3.61
N MET A 219 9.26 -13.05 -4.01
CA MET A 219 7.97 -12.35 -4.16
C MET A 219 7.43 -11.86 -2.80
N ASN A 220 7.48 -12.70 -1.76
CA ASN A 220 7.03 -12.31 -0.42
C ASN A 220 7.88 -11.16 0.15
N ARG A 221 9.17 -11.11 -0.21
CA ARG A 221 10.07 -10.01 0.15
C ARG A 221 9.69 -8.71 -0.55
N ILE A 222 9.37 -8.78 -1.85
CA ILE A 222 8.86 -7.62 -2.61
C ILE A 222 7.57 -7.11 -1.95
N ASN A 223 6.61 -7.99 -1.64
CA ASN A 223 5.37 -7.59 -0.97
C ASN A 223 5.63 -6.91 0.37
N TYR A 224 6.56 -7.44 1.18
CA TYR A 224 6.96 -6.82 2.43
C TYR A 224 7.52 -5.40 2.20
N TYR A 225 8.46 -5.22 1.28
CA TYR A 225 9.02 -3.90 0.99
C TYR A 225 7.98 -2.92 0.46
N MET A 226 7.06 -3.38 -0.40
CA MET A 226 5.97 -2.53 -0.90
C MET A 226 4.99 -2.16 0.20
N TYR A 227 4.65 -3.09 1.10
CA TYR A 227 3.83 -2.78 2.28
C TYR A 227 4.50 -1.74 3.20
N VAL A 228 5.80 -1.85 3.42
CA VAL A 228 6.54 -0.88 4.25
C VAL A 228 6.64 0.48 3.54
N ALA A 229 7.09 0.52 2.29
CA ALA A 229 7.32 1.77 1.57
C ALA A 229 6.01 2.53 1.32
N PHE A 230 4.99 1.87 0.80
CA PHE A 230 3.71 2.50 0.51
C PHE A 230 2.85 2.68 1.76
N GLY A 231 2.99 1.81 2.75
CA GLY A 231 2.35 2.03 4.05
C GLY A 231 2.93 3.25 4.77
N PHE A 232 4.25 3.45 4.72
CA PHE A 232 4.88 4.67 5.23
C PHE A 232 4.37 5.91 4.50
N LEU A 233 4.32 5.86 3.18
CA LEU A 233 3.80 6.95 2.36
C LEU A 233 2.36 7.29 2.74
N LEU A 234 1.49 6.29 2.93
CA LEU A 234 0.09 6.48 3.32
C LEU A 234 -0.08 7.00 4.75
N VAL A 235 0.66 6.43 5.70
CA VAL A 235 0.68 6.88 7.10
C VAL A 235 1.12 8.33 7.18
N LEU A 236 2.24 8.67 6.54
CA LEU A 236 2.79 10.02 6.58
C LEU A 236 1.86 11.02 5.89
N SER A 237 1.44 10.73 4.66
CA SER A 237 0.54 11.62 3.92
C SER A 237 -0.84 11.75 4.58
N GLY A 238 -1.41 10.65 5.08
CA GLY A 238 -2.69 10.66 5.79
C GLY A 238 -2.62 11.43 7.10
N PHE A 239 -1.56 11.23 7.89
CA PHE A 239 -1.34 11.99 9.12
C PHE A 239 -1.16 13.48 8.84
N ILE A 240 -0.39 13.86 7.82
CA ILE A 240 -0.21 15.27 7.43
C ILE A 240 -1.56 15.88 7.03
N ILE A 241 -2.36 15.21 6.18
CA ILE A 241 -3.69 15.70 5.77
C ILE A 241 -4.61 15.88 6.97
N TRP A 242 -4.61 14.91 7.89
CA TRP A 242 -5.43 14.94 9.10
C TRP A 242 -5.00 16.03 10.08
N TYR A 243 -3.68 16.21 10.26
CA TYR A 243 -3.10 17.21 11.16
C TYR A 243 -3.26 18.65 10.62
N MET A 244 -3.24 18.82 9.29
CA MET A 244 -3.55 20.08 8.61
C MET A 244 -5.08 20.37 8.65
N PHE A 245 -5.60 20.65 9.86
CA PHE A 245 -6.98 21.06 10.15
C PHE A 245 -7.37 22.39 9.42
N PRO A 246 -8.67 22.74 9.30
CA PRO A 246 -9.20 23.65 8.28
C PRO A 246 -8.80 25.13 8.44
N ASP A 247 -8.29 25.58 9.59
CA ASP A 247 -7.77 26.95 9.76
C ASP A 247 -6.46 27.20 9.00
N ALA A 248 -5.83 26.15 8.48
CA ALA A 248 -4.64 26.25 7.63
C ALA A 248 -4.98 26.66 6.17
N ALA A 249 -6.27 26.88 5.86
CA ALA A 249 -6.80 27.15 4.52
C ALA A 249 -6.63 28.59 4.02
N THR A 250 -5.96 29.47 4.76
CA THR A 250 -5.76 30.88 4.39
C THR A 250 -4.39 31.17 3.78
N HIS A 251 -3.45 30.21 3.80
CA HIS A 251 -2.12 30.39 3.24
C HIS A 251 -1.94 29.55 1.96
N ALA A 252 -1.59 30.23 0.86
CA ALA A 252 -1.32 29.62 -0.44
C ALA A 252 -0.42 28.37 -0.36
N GLN A 253 0.72 28.49 0.32
CA GLN A 253 1.69 27.40 0.46
C GLN A 253 1.10 26.16 1.14
N THR A 254 0.32 26.37 2.21
CA THR A 254 -0.35 25.30 2.95
C THR A 254 -1.39 24.59 2.11
N ILE A 255 -2.17 25.35 1.32
CA ILE A 255 -3.14 24.79 0.36
C ILE A 255 -2.42 23.92 -0.67
N GLN A 256 -1.31 24.38 -1.24
CA GLN A 256 -0.56 23.65 -2.26
C GLN A 256 0.11 22.38 -1.70
N ILE A 257 0.65 22.43 -0.49
CA ILE A 257 1.19 21.25 0.20
C ILE A 257 0.08 20.22 0.44
N LYS A 258 -1.07 20.63 0.97
CA LYS A 258 -2.21 19.73 1.24
C LYS A 258 -2.67 19.01 -0.04
N ARG A 259 -2.75 19.77 -1.13
CA ARG A 259 -3.08 19.31 -2.48
C ARG A 259 -2.10 18.25 -2.98
N PHE A 260 -0.80 18.54 -2.90
CA PHE A 260 0.24 17.60 -3.32
C PHE A 260 0.25 16.31 -2.48
N ILE A 261 0.11 16.44 -1.16
CA ILE A 261 0.09 15.29 -0.25
C ILE A 261 -1.15 14.42 -0.51
N LEU A 262 -2.30 15.00 -0.85
CA LEU A 262 -3.50 14.25 -1.23
C LEU A 262 -3.27 13.41 -2.50
N PHE A 263 -2.60 13.97 -3.50
CA PHE A 263 -2.23 13.22 -4.71
C PHE A 263 -1.30 12.06 -4.40
N ILE A 264 -0.26 12.30 -3.58
CA ILE A 264 0.64 11.23 -3.10
C ILE A 264 -0.15 10.15 -2.38
N HIS A 265 -1.06 10.53 -1.47
CA HIS A 265 -1.87 9.58 -0.69
C HIS A 265 -2.71 8.69 -1.61
N PHE A 266 -3.36 9.29 -2.62
CA PHE A 266 -4.14 8.55 -3.61
C PHE A 266 -3.28 7.61 -4.46
N MET A 267 -2.14 8.07 -4.98
CA MET A 267 -1.23 7.20 -5.74
C MET A 267 -0.74 6.03 -4.88
N GLY A 268 -0.36 6.31 -3.63
CA GLY A 268 0.12 5.29 -2.71
C GLY A 268 -0.94 4.24 -2.39
N SER A 269 -2.21 4.63 -2.31
CA SER A 269 -3.32 3.72 -2.03
C SER A 269 -3.63 2.83 -3.22
N ALA A 270 -3.62 3.38 -4.44
CA ALA A 270 -3.75 2.60 -5.67
C ALA A 270 -2.65 1.53 -5.75
N ILE A 271 -1.39 1.92 -5.50
CA ILE A 271 -0.27 0.99 -5.56
C ILE A 271 -0.32 -0.09 -4.47
N ILE A 272 -0.50 0.29 -3.21
CA ILE A 272 -0.49 -0.69 -2.10
C ILE A 272 -1.64 -1.69 -2.25
N SER A 273 -2.73 -1.30 -2.93
CA SER A 273 -3.86 -2.18 -3.17
C SER A 273 -3.45 -3.44 -3.93
N PHE A 274 -2.61 -3.34 -4.97
CA PHE A 274 -2.17 -4.50 -5.75
C PHE A 274 -1.43 -5.53 -4.89
N PHE A 275 -0.52 -5.07 -4.04
CA PHE A 275 0.25 -5.93 -3.14
C PHE A 275 -0.61 -6.50 -2.01
N THR A 276 -1.57 -5.71 -1.52
CA THR A 276 -2.53 -6.17 -0.51
C THR A 276 -3.46 -7.21 -1.08
N PHE A 277 -3.97 -7.03 -2.31
CA PHE A 277 -4.79 -8.02 -3.01
C PHE A 277 -4.03 -9.28 -3.35
N GLU A 278 -2.77 -9.16 -3.78
CA GLU A 278 -1.90 -10.32 -3.96
C GLU A 278 -1.78 -11.13 -2.67
N THR A 279 -1.59 -10.43 -1.56
CA THR A 279 -1.40 -11.05 -0.25
C THR A 279 -2.70 -11.72 0.22
N VAL A 280 -3.83 -11.01 0.09
CA VAL A 280 -5.18 -11.53 0.41
C VAL A 280 -5.51 -12.72 -0.48
N TYR A 281 -5.35 -12.61 -1.81
CA TYR A 281 -5.56 -13.72 -2.74
C TYR A 281 -4.67 -14.91 -2.37
N SER A 282 -3.40 -14.67 -2.07
CA SER A 282 -2.46 -15.72 -1.69
C SER A 282 -2.93 -16.46 -0.43
N TYR A 283 -3.47 -15.74 0.56
CA TYR A 283 -3.88 -16.30 1.85
C TYR A 283 -5.29 -16.92 1.86
N PHE A 284 -6.22 -16.39 1.08
CA PHE A 284 -7.61 -16.86 1.05
C PHE A 284 -7.89 -17.85 -0.07
N VAL A 285 -7.26 -17.68 -1.23
CA VAL A 285 -7.58 -18.44 -2.45
C VAL A 285 -6.47 -19.41 -2.81
N SER A 286 -5.24 -18.91 -2.96
CA SER A 286 -4.11 -19.69 -3.46
C SER A 286 -3.63 -20.72 -2.43
N VAL A 287 -3.46 -20.33 -1.16
CA VAL A 287 -2.89 -21.20 -0.12
C VAL A 287 -3.95 -21.56 0.91
N LYS A 288 -4.62 -22.70 0.75
CA LYS A 288 -5.60 -23.17 1.73
C LYS A 288 -4.94 -23.44 3.09
N GLY A 289 -5.55 -22.95 4.17
CA GLY A 289 -5.13 -23.21 5.56
C GLY A 289 -4.34 -22.08 6.22
N TYR A 290 -3.89 -21.07 5.47
CA TYR A 290 -3.13 -19.95 6.04
C TYR A 290 -3.95 -19.11 7.04
N ILE A 291 -5.13 -18.63 6.64
CA ILE A 291 -5.99 -17.80 7.50
C ILE A 291 -6.44 -18.54 8.77
N PRO A 292 -6.95 -19.79 8.69
CA PRO A 292 -7.21 -20.59 9.90
C PRO A 292 -5.97 -20.73 10.80
N GLY A 293 -4.77 -20.81 10.22
CA GLY A 293 -3.50 -20.84 10.96
C GLY A 293 -3.19 -19.53 11.68
N VAL A 294 -3.44 -18.38 11.07
CA VAL A 294 -3.30 -17.07 11.73
C VAL A 294 -4.38 -16.89 12.80
N ILE A 295 -5.61 -17.35 12.55
CA ILE A 295 -6.69 -17.26 13.54
C ILE A 295 -6.40 -18.13 14.75
N THR A 296 -5.99 -19.40 14.58
CA THR A 296 -5.75 -20.34 15.69
C THR A 296 -4.35 -20.25 16.27
N GLY A 297 -3.40 -19.74 15.50
CA GLY A 297 -1.97 -19.76 15.78
C GLY A 297 -1.28 -21.09 15.50
N LYS A 298 -2.03 -22.11 15.07
CA LYS A 298 -1.54 -23.47 14.87
C LYS A 298 -1.66 -23.89 13.42
N LEU A 299 -0.63 -24.55 12.90
CA LEU A 299 -0.63 -25.13 11.55
C LEU A 299 -0.31 -26.63 11.63
N PRO A 300 -0.92 -27.48 10.79
CA PRO A 300 -0.52 -28.89 10.67
C PRO A 300 0.95 -29.01 10.28
N ILE A 301 1.66 -30.00 10.81
CA ILE A 301 3.08 -30.23 10.46
C ILE A 301 3.22 -30.47 8.94
N GLU A 302 2.34 -31.29 8.37
CA GLU A 302 2.34 -31.60 6.92
C GLU A 302 2.12 -30.37 6.04
N TYR A 303 1.38 -29.38 6.54
CA TYR A 303 1.25 -28.09 5.85
C TYR A 303 2.59 -27.36 5.83
N LEU A 304 3.31 -27.34 6.96
CA LEU A 304 4.61 -26.70 7.06
C LEU A 304 5.65 -27.40 6.18
N GLU A 305 5.70 -28.73 6.19
CA GLU A 305 6.61 -29.51 5.35
C GLU A 305 6.43 -29.21 3.86
N GLN A 306 5.18 -29.11 3.39
CA GLN A 306 4.88 -28.92 1.98
C GLN A 306 4.95 -27.46 1.51
N LEU A 307 4.55 -26.51 2.37
CA LEU A 307 4.30 -25.13 1.94
C LEU A 307 5.13 -24.08 2.69
N ARG A 308 5.69 -24.41 3.85
CA ARG A 308 6.52 -23.51 4.68
C ARG A 308 7.68 -24.24 5.38
N PRO A 309 8.53 -24.98 4.63
CA PRO A 309 9.63 -25.75 5.24
C PRO A 309 10.64 -24.84 5.94
N ASP A 310 10.73 -23.58 5.50
CA ASP A 310 11.53 -22.51 6.10
C ASP A 310 11.24 -22.31 7.60
N VAL A 311 9.99 -22.53 8.03
CA VAL A 311 9.59 -22.39 9.44
C VAL A 311 10.12 -23.55 10.29
N LEU A 312 10.17 -24.76 9.72
CA LEU A 312 10.67 -25.96 10.40
C LEU A 312 12.21 -25.97 10.47
N GLU A 313 12.87 -25.44 9.43
CA GLU A 313 14.32 -25.28 9.42
C GLU A 313 14.81 -24.30 10.48
N GLU A 314 14.07 -23.21 10.69
CA GLU A 314 14.40 -22.18 11.70
C GLU A 314 14.19 -22.69 13.14
N ASP A 315 13.14 -23.48 13.39
CA ASP A 315 12.83 -24.01 14.71
C ASP A 315 12.57 -25.53 14.67
N LYS A 316 13.67 -26.29 14.66
CA LYS A 316 13.63 -27.77 14.67
C LYS A 316 12.98 -28.36 15.91
N ASP A 317 12.83 -27.59 16.99
CA ASP A 317 12.14 -28.04 18.20
C ASP A 317 10.62 -28.14 17.99
N LEU A 318 10.07 -27.55 16.92
CA LEU A 318 8.67 -27.74 16.53
C LEU A 318 8.34 -29.20 16.21
N LEU A 319 9.32 -30.00 15.77
CA LEU A 319 9.16 -31.42 15.44
C LEU A 319 9.37 -32.36 16.64
N LYS A 320 9.82 -31.83 17.79
CA LYS A 320 10.19 -32.64 18.97
C LYS A 320 9.07 -32.82 19.99
N ARG A 321 7.80 -32.78 19.58
CA ARG A 321 6.67 -32.90 20.50
C ARG A 321 5.73 -34.02 20.13
#